data_AF-A0A7S2LWN8-F1
#
_entry.id   AF-A0A7S2LWN8-F1
#
_cell.length_a   1.000
_cell.length_b   1.000
_cell.length_c   1.000
_cell.angle_alpha   90.00
_cell.angle_beta   90.00
_cell.angle_gamma   90.00
#
_symmetry.space_group_name_H-M   'P 1'
#
loop_
_entity.id
_entity.type
_entity.pdbx_description
1 polymer ?
#
loop_
_entity_poly.entity_id
_entity_poly.type
_entity_poly.pdbx_seq_one_letter_code
_entity_poly.pdbx_strand_id
1 'polypeptide(L)'
;FVVLETEGGHAIATEKLPDGMATWQEDPEDLEDRCSLAKTIRSEECGKDGGLQVRDIRSYQMQETRAFGRGLASPETREQYAQLVYCQAMGQTDDCTSGYMTKKQLQIMRRSAKGAGKGKGTGNGKGKGKGKAAREVAA
;
A
#
# COMPACT_ATOMS: atom_id res chain seq x y z
N PHE A 1 -5.74 -1.70 -14.73
CA PHE A 1 -4.94 -0.92 -13.77
C PHE A 1 -5.86 -0.05 -12.93
N VAL A 2 -5.35 0.52 -11.84
CA VAL A 2 -6.04 1.52 -11.01
C VAL A 2 -5.19 2.79 -11.01
N VAL A 3 -5.87 3.93 -11.05
CA VAL A 3 -5.27 5.24 -10.84
C VAL A 3 -5.76 5.76 -9.49
N LEU A 4 -4.82 6.20 -8.66
CA LEU A 4 -5.10 6.81 -7.36
C LEU A 4 -4.66 8.26 -7.44
N GLU A 5 -5.61 9.17 -7.30
CA GLU A 5 -5.31 10.60 -7.18
C GLU A 5 -5.19 10.96 -5.71
N THR A 6 -4.13 11.67 -5.38
CA THR A 6 -3.88 12.15 -4.02
C THR A 6 -4.42 13.56 -3.84
N GLU A 7 -4.65 13.97 -2.60
CA GLU A 7 -5.06 15.36 -2.28
C GLU A 7 -4.05 16.40 -2.78
N GLY A 8 -2.77 16.02 -2.92
CA GLY A 8 -1.71 16.88 -3.47
C GLY A 8 -1.73 17.02 -4.99
N GLY A 9 -2.68 16.39 -5.69
CA GLY A 9 -2.77 16.42 -7.15
C GLY A 9 -1.83 15.44 -7.87
N HIS A 10 -1.12 14.59 -7.13
CA HIS A 10 -0.29 13.53 -7.72
C HIS A 10 -1.14 12.33 -8.10
N ALA A 11 -0.77 11.67 -9.20
CA ALA A 11 -1.43 10.48 -9.68
C ALA A 11 -0.52 9.26 -9.51
N ILE A 12 -1.09 8.14 -9.09
CA ILE A 12 -0.36 6.88 -8.93
C ILE A 12 -1.07 5.80 -9.74
N ALA A 13 -0.36 5.25 -10.71
CA ALA A 13 -0.84 4.09 -11.47
C ALA A 13 -0.29 2.80 -10.86
N THR A 14 -1.18 1.85 -10.59
CA THR A 14 -0.82 0.52 -10.11
C THR A 14 -1.60 -0.57 -10.83
N GLU A 15 -0.92 -1.65 -11.20
CA GLU A 15 -1.54 -2.79 -11.88
C GLU A 15 -0.77 -4.08 -11.64
N LYS A 16 -1.43 -5.21 -11.87
CA LYS A 16 -0.77 -6.52 -11.87
C LYS A 16 -0.47 -6.92 -13.31
N LEU A 17 0.81 -7.17 -13.58
CA LEU A 17 1.33 -7.54 -14.88
C LEU A 17 1.14 -9.03 -15.17
N PRO A 18 1.25 -9.47 -16.45
CA PRO A 18 1.17 -10.88 -16.82
C PRO A 18 2.20 -11.78 -16.12
N ASP A 19 3.33 -11.23 -15.66
CA ASP A 19 4.39 -11.96 -14.95
C ASP A 19 4.11 -12.13 -13.44
N GLY A 20 2.96 -11.63 -12.97
CA GLY A 20 2.54 -11.69 -11.57
C GLY A 20 2.99 -10.52 -10.72
N MET A 21 3.89 -9.65 -11.20
CA MET A 21 4.35 -8.49 -10.45
C MET A 21 3.29 -7.40 -10.42
N ALA A 22 3.13 -6.73 -9.28
CA ALA A 22 2.33 -5.52 -9.21
C ALA A 22 3.25 -4.30 -9.40
N THR A 23 2.86 -3.33 -10.24
CA THR A 23 3.61 -2.09 -10.47
C THR A 23 3.12 -0.98 -9.56
N TRP A 24 3.98 0.01 -9.34
CA TRP A 24 3.65 1.24 -8.63
C TRP A 24 4.40 2.38 -9.30
N GLN A 25 3.69 3.24 -10.03
CA GLN A 25 4.26 4.34 -10.79
C GLN A 25 3.63 5.64 -10.30
N GLU A 26 4.45 6.51 -9.72
CA GLU A 26 4.06 7.86 -9.29
C GLU A 26 4.27 8.81 -10.47
N ASP A 27 3.27 9.62 -10.78
CA ASP A 27 3.19 10.58 -11.89
C ASP A 27 3.68 10.01 -13.24
N PRO A 28 3.06 8.95 -13.77
CA PRO A 28 3.45 8.40 -15.06
C PRO A 28 3.19 9.39 -16.20
N GLU A 29 4.21 9.68 -17.01
CA GLU A 29 4.11 10.60 -18.16
C GLU A 29 3.09 10.12 -19.20
N ASP A 30 2.89 8.80 -19.32
CA ASP A 30 1.98 8.16 -20.27
C ASP A 30 0.56 7.94 -19.71
N LEU A 31 0.24 8.50 -18.54
CA LEU A 31 -1.03 8.25 -17.87
C LEU A 31 -2.24 8.67 -18.72
N GLU A 32 -2.16 9.84 -19.37
CA GLU A 32 -3.25 10.36 -20.20
C GLU A 32 -3.50 9.44 -21.42
N ASP A 33 -2.45 9.03 -22.11
CA ASP A 33 -2.53 8.10 -23.24
C ASP A 33 -3.14 6.77 -22.81
N ARG A 34 -2.68 6.21 -21.67
CA ARG A 34 -3.22 4.97 -21.12
C ARG A 34 -4.69 5.08 -20.75
N CYS A 35 -5.10 6.20 -20.15
CA CYS A 35 -6.49 6.46 -19.82
C CYS A 35 -7.36 6.63 -21.07
N SER A 36 -6.85 7.25 -22.14
CA SER A 36 -7.57 7.45 -23.40
C SER A 36 -7.90 6.13 -24.12
N LEU A 37 -7.04 5.12 -23.96
CA LEU A 37 -7.20 3.78 -24.54
C LEU A 37 -7.96 2.82 -23.61
N ALA A 38 -8.08 3.16 -22.33
CA ALA A 38 -8.71 2.32 -21.33
C ALA A 38 -10.22 2.57 -21.24
N LYS A 39 -10.94 1.54 -20.79
CA LYS A 39 -12.34 1.69 -20.37
C LYS A 39 -12.40 1.88 -18.87
N THR A 40 -12.87 3.04 -18.42
CA THR A 40 -13.14 3.30 -17.00
C THR A 40 -14.35 2.49 -16.55
N ILE A 41 -14.16 1.63 -15.53
CA ILE A 41 -15.22 0.79 -14.98
C ILE A 41 -15.83 1.43 -13.72
N ARG A 42 -15.01 2.11 -12.91
CA ARG A 42 -15.39 2.74 -11.64
C ARG A 42 -14.54 3.99 -11.39
N SER A 43 -15.12 4.97 -10.74
CA SER A 43 -14.46 6.20 -10.31
C SER A 43 -15.22 6.75 -9.10
N GLU A 44 -14.49 7.12 -8.04
CA GLU A 44 -15.10 7.62 -6.82
C GLU A 44 -14.08 8.45 -6.03
N GLU A 45 -14.55 9.49 -5.36
CA GLU A 45 -13.74 10.32 -4.48
C GLU A 45 -13.53 9.59 -3.14
N CYS A 46 -12.27 9.33 -2.80
CA CYS A 46 -11.91 8.70 -1.54
C CYS A 46 -11.98 9.73 -0.40
N GLY A 47 -12.54 9.38 0.76
CA GLY A 47 -12.23 10.12 2.00
C GLY A 47 -13.31 11.01 2.64
N LYS A 48 -14.61 10.69 2.54
CA LYS A 48 -15.59 11.42 3.37
C LYS A 48 -15.38 11.23 4.88
N ASP A 49 -14.87 10.07 5.31
CA ASP A 49 -14.83 9.71 6.74
C ASP A 49 -13.48 9.14 7.24
N GLY A 50 -12.39 9.22 6.46
CA GLY A 50 -11.06 8.92 7.00
C GLY A 50 -10.01 8.37 6.03
N GLY A 51 -8.90 9.11 5.94
CA GLY A 51 -7.60 8.67 6.49
C GLY A 51 -6.86 7.50 5.84
N LEU A 52 -7.34 6.94 4.74
CA LEU A 52 -6.55 5.93 4.03
C LEU A 52 -5.32 6.60 3.40
N GLN A 53 -4.14 6.13 3.81
CA GLN A 53 -2.90 6.69 3.30
C GLN A 53 -2.40 5.88 2.12
N VAL A 54 -1.76 6.58 1.17
CA VAL A 54 -1.04 5.97 0.05
C VAL A 54 -0.10 4.85 0.51
N ARG A 55 0.53 4.99 1.68
CA ARG A 55 1.41 3.97 2.28
C ARG A 55 0.71 2.62 2.53
N ASP A 56 -0.58 2.65 2.87
CA ASP A 56 -1.34 1.45 3.22
C ASP A 56 -1.64 0.64 1.95
N ILE A 57 -1.99 1.34 0.87
CA ILE A 57 -2.17 0.73 -0.46
C ILE A 57 -0.84 0.22 -1.01
N ARG A 58 0.25 0.99 -0.86
CA ARG A 58 1.60 0.56 -1.28
C ARG A 58 2.05 -0.70 -0.55
N SER A 59 1.74 -0.80 0.75
CA SER A 59 2.04 -1.99 1.54
C SER A 59 1.28 -3.22 1.04
N TYR A 60 0.06 -3.06 0.55
CA TYR A 60 -0.71 -4.12 -0.11
C TYR A 60 -0.09 -4.52 -1.45
N GLN A 61 0.26 -3.57 -2.31
CA GLN A 61 0.95 -3.83 -3.58
C GLN A 61 2.24 -4.63 -3.38
N MET A 62 3.05 -4.29 -2.37
CA MET A 62 4.28 -5.01 -2.05
C MET A 62 4.01 -6.44 -1.57
N GLN A 63 2.93 -6.66 -0.83
CA GLN A 63 2.53 -8.00 -0.39
C GLN A 63 2.07 -8.87 -1.56
N GLU A 64 1.26 -8.34 -2.46
CA GLU A 64 0.81 -9.05 -3.66
C GLU A 64 1.98 -9.50 -4.53
N THR A 65 2.97 -8.62 -4.72
CA THR A 65 4.22 -8.92 -5.45
C THR A 65 5.06 -10.01 -4.78
N ARG A 66 4.95 -10.17 -3.46
CA ARG A 66 5.68 -11.21 -2.70
C ARG A 66 4.92 -12.53 -2.62
N ALA A 67 3.59 -12.47 -2.49
CA ALA A 67 2.74 -13.63 -2.28
C ALA A 67 2.57 -14.46 -3.55
N PHE A 68 2.48 -13.79 -4.70
CA PHE A 68 2.57 -14.44 -5.99
C PHE A 68 4.05 -14.46 -6.39
N GLY A 69 4.73 -15.57 -6.09
CA GLY A 69 6.05 -15.83 -6.66
C GLY A 69 6.01 -15.72 -8.18
N ARG A 70 7.17 -15.52 -8.84
CA ARG A 70 7.34 -15.31 -10.30
C ARG A 70 6.57 -16.33 -11.15
N GLY A 71 5.29 -16.07 -11.37
CA GLY A 71 4.35 -17.01 -11.94
C GLY A 71 3.31 -16.19 -12.69
N LEU A 72 2.92 -16.68 -13.86
CA LEU A 72 2.05 -15.94 -14.75
C LEU A 72 0.73 -15.62 -14.06
N ALA A 73 0.32 -14.35 -14.08
CA ALA A 73 -0.99 -13.93 -13.60
C ALA A 73 -2.03 -14.16 -14.69
N SER A 74 -3.10 -14.87 -14.34
CA SER A 74 -4.27 -14.99 -15.20
C SER A 74 -4.95 -13.62 -15.35
N PRO A 75 -5.74 -13.39 -16.43
CA PRO A 75 -6.57 -12.19 -16.57
C PRO A 75 -7.41 -11.89 -15.32
N GLU A 76 -8.05 -12.91 -14.76
CA GLU A 76 -8.93 -12.79 -13.59
C GLU A 76 -8.16 -12.33 -12.35
N THR A 77 -6.94 -12.83 -12.17
CA THR A 77 -6.08 -12.44 -11.04
C THR A 77 -5.67 -10.97 -11.15
N ARG A 78 -5.49 -10.45 -12.36
CA ARG A 78 -5.13 -9.04 -12.60
C ARG A 78 -6.31 -8.11 -12.40
N GLU A 79 -7.49 -8.50 -12.85
CA GLU A 79 -8.75 -7.78 -12.57
C GLU A 79 -9.06 -7.76 -11.08
N GLN A 80 -8.89 -8.90 -10.41
CA GLN A 80 -9.09 -9.02 -8.98
C GLN A 80 -8.15 -8.09 -8.20
N TYR A 81 -6.88 -7.99 -8.60
CA TYR A 81 -5.93 -7.05 -8.01
C TYR A 81 -6.42 -5.61 -8.13
N ALA A 82 -6.81 -5.18 -9.34
CA ALA A 82 -7.30 -3.82 -9.56
C ALA A 82 -8.54 -3.52 -8.70
N GLN A 83 -9.46 -4.49 -8.60
CA GLN A 83 -10.63 -4.33 -7.77
C GLN A 83 -10.30 -4.23 -6.28
N LEU A 84 -9.33 -5.01 -5.78
CA LEU A 84 -8.90 -4.95 -4.38
C LEU A 84 -8.29 -3.61 -4.03
N VAL A 85 -7.40 -3.09 -4.90
CA VAL A 85 -6.82 -1.77 -4.72
C VAL A 85 -7.91 -0.71 -4.66
N TYR A 86 -8.91 -0.76 -5.56
CA TYR A 86 -10.05 0.15 -5.53
C TYR A 86 -10.84 0.05 -4.22
N CYS A 87 -11.24 -1.16 -3.81
CA CYS A 87 -12.02 -1.34 -2.57
C CYS A 87 -11.24 -0.87 -1.34
N GLN A 88 -9.93 -1.12 -1.32
CA GLN A 88 -9.07 -0.67 -0.25
C GLN A 88 -8.95 0.85 -0.24
N ALA A 89 -8.79 1.49 -1.41
CA ALA A 89 -8.83 2.95 -1.59
C ALA A 89 -10.11 3.57 -1.01
N MET A 90 -11.24 2.88 -1.19
CA MET A 90 -12.54 3.27 -0.68
C MET A 90 -12.78 2.98 0.82
N GLY A 91 -11.82 2.36 1.51
CA GLY A 91 -12.00 1.91 2.89
C GLY A 91 -12.99 0.74 3.05
N GLN A 92 -13.38 0.07 1.95
CA GLN A 92 -14.37 -1.01 1.91
C GLN A 92 -13.72 -2.39 2.10
N THR A 93 -12.87 -2.55 3.12
CA THR A 93 -12.12 -3.80 3.32
C THR A 93 -12.98 -4.98 3.76
N ASP A 94 -14.17 -4.73 4.30
CA ASP A 94 -15.03 -5.78 4.88
C ASP A 94 -16.21 -6.21 3.98
N ASP A 95 -16.66 -5.33 3.07
CA ASP A 95 -17.91 -5.52 2.32
C ASP A 95 -17.76 -5.55 0.80
N CYS A 96 -16.53 -5.56 0.27
CA CYS A 96 -16.33 -5.69 -1.18
C CYS A 96 -16.62 -7.12 -1.66
N THR A 97 -17.91 -7.46 -1.69
CA THR A 97 -18.47 -8.65 -2.34
C THR A 97 -18.58 -8.38 -3.83
N SER A 98 -17.43 -8.18 -4.48
CA SER A 98 -17.43 -8.41 -5.92
C SER A 98 -17.69 -9.90 -6.15
N GLY A 99 -18.48 -10.24 -7.18
CA GLY A 99 -18.75 -11.63 -7.56
C GLY A 99 -17.51 -12.45 -7.92
N TYR A 100 -16.31 -11.87 -7.80
CA TYR A 100 -15.00 -12.42 -8.12
C TYR A 100 -14.17 -12.77 -6.87
N MET A 101 -14.63 -12.45 -5.66
CA MET A 101 -13.90 -12.71 -4.40
C MET A 101 -14.37 -14.01 -3.73
N THR A 102 -13.48 -14.98 -3.54
CA THR A 102 -13.77 -16.12 -2.66
C THR A 102 -13.55 -15.77 -1.19
N LYS A 103 -14.37 -16.29 -0.27
CA LYS A 103 -14.21 -16.08 1.19
C LYS A 103 -12.80 -16.40 1.70
N LYS A 104 -12.10 -17.32 1.04
CA LYS A 104 -10.71 -17.72 1.37
C LYS A 104 -9.72 -16.59 1.10
N GLN A 105 -9.90 -15.83 0.01
CA GLN A 105 -9.09 -14.65 -0.31
C GLN A 105 -9.33 -13.53 0.71
N LEU A 106 -10.60 -13.30 1.09
CA LEU A 106 -10.95 -12.35 2.16
C LEU A 106 -10.31 -12.71 3.51
N GLN A 107 -10.24 -13.99 3.84
CA GLN A 107 -9.65 -14.46 5.09
C GLN A 107 -8.12 -14.35 5.12
N ILE A 108 -7.43 -14.52 3.98
CA ILE A 108 -6.00 -14.24 3.86
C ILE A 108 -5.74 -12.75 4.15
N MET A 109 -6.55 -11.85 3.57
CA MET A 109 -6.45 -10.40 3.82
C MET A 109 -6.65 -10.04 5.30
N ARG A 110 -7.66 -10.62 5.95
CA ARG A 110 -7.94 -10.38 7.39
C ARG A 110 -6.79 -10.80 8.31
N ARG A 111 -6.00 -11.79 7.93
CA ARG A 111 -4.86 -12.28 8.73
C ARG A 111 -3.63 -11.38 8.57
N SER A 112 -3.43 -10.76 7.41
CA SER A 112 -2.32 -9.83 7.17
C SER A 112 -2.51 -8.48 7.88
N ALA A 113 -3.73 -7.94 7.94
CA ALA A 113 -4.00 -6.65 8.60
C ALA A 113 -3.73 -6.66 10.12
N LYS A 114 -3.92 -7.81 10.80
CA LYS A 114 -3.68 -7.94 12.25
C LYS A 114 -2.20 -8.12 12.63
N GLY A 115 -1.30 -8.30 11.67
CA GLY A 115 0.12 -8.57 11.93
C GLY A 115 1.00 -7.33 12.15
N ALA A 116 0.55 -6.13 11.78
CA ALA A 116 1.41 -4.94 11.69
C ALA A 116 1.47 -4.07 12.97
N GLY A 117 0.71 -4.39 14.03
CA GLY A 117 0.57 -3.50 15.20
C GLY A 117 1.05 -4.10 16.52
N LYS A 118 2.37 -4.09 16.79
CA LYS A 118 2.91 -4.09 18.17
C LYS A 118 4.40 -3.74 18.26
N GLY A 119 4.78 -2.57 17.76
CA GLY A 119 6.04 -1.92 18.15
C GLY A 119 5.87 -1.13 19.44
N LYS A 120 5.88 -1.80 20.61
CA LYS A 120 5.84 -1.13 21.92
C LYS A 120 7.26 -0.63 22.24
N GLY A 121 7.61 0.55 21.74
CA GLY A 121 8.84 1.25 22.08
C GLY A 121 8.78 1.77 23.51
N THR A 122 9.35 1.04 24.46
CA THR A 122 9.63 1.57 25.80
C THR A 122 10.97 2.30 25.74
N GLY A 123 10.91 3.62 25.58
CA GLY A 123 12.03 4.49 25.89
C GLY A 123 12.37 4.39 27.38
N ASN A 124 13.65 4.32 27.70
CA ASN A 124 14.12 4.63 29.04
C ASN A 124 15.46 5.37 28.94
N GLY A 125 15.35 6.69 28.89
CA GLY A 125 16.48 7.57 29.12
C GLY A 125 16.88 7.50 30.59
N LYS A 126 18.17 7.24 30.86
CA LYS A 126 18.78 7.53 32.15
C LYS A 126 20.13 8.18 31.90
N GLY A 127 20.10 9.51 31.81
CA GLY A 127 21.28 10.33 32.04
C GLY A 127 21.77 10.13 33.47
N LYS A 128 23.07 9.88 33.61
CA LYS A 128 23.80 10.18 34.84
C LYS A 128 25.14 10.78 34.44
N GLY A 129 25.20 12.10 34.52
CA GLY A 129 26.46 12.81 34.61
C GLY A 129 27.18 12.39 35.89
N LYS A 130 28.49 12.18 35.75
CA LYS A 130 29.45 12.31 36.84
C LYS A 130 30.68 12.97 36.25
N GLY A 131 30.94 14.19 36.67
CA GLY A 131 32.20 14.86 36.43
C GLY A 131 33.34 14.14 37.15
N LYS A 132 34.56 14.33 36.64
CA LYS A 132 35.76 14.31 37.44
C LYS A 132 36.83 15.16 36.78
N ALA A 133 37.39 16.04 37.60
CA ALA A 133 38.46 16.97 37.28
C ALA A 133 39.84 16.28 37.21
N ALA A 134 40.75 16.89 36.44
CA ALA A 134 42.19 17.00 36.70
C ALA A 134 42.67 18.18 35.82
N ARG A 135 43.07 19.34 36.38
CA ARG A 135 44.41 19.70 36.89
C ARG A 135 45.50 19.39 35.84
N GLU A 136 46.04 20.44 35.19
CA GLU A 136 47.36 21.08 35.46
C GLU A 136 48.50 20.08 35.16
N VAL A 137 49.43 20.33 34.22
CA VAL A 137 50.70 21.06 34.43
C VAL A 137 51.27 21.56 33.08
N ALA A 138 51.99 22.67 33.18
CA ALA A 138 52.71 23.44 32.18
C ALA A 138 53.94 22.77 31.53
N ALA A 139 54.45 23.52 30.54
CA ALA A 139 55.75 23.49 29.84
C ALA A 139 55.76 22.84 28.46
#